data_AF-A0A6S7LPU8-F1
#
_entry.id   AF-A0A6S7LPU8-F1
#
_cell.length_a   1.000
_cell.length_b   1.000
_cell.length_c   1.000
_cell.angle_alpha   90.00
_cell.angle_beta   90.00
_cell.angle_gamma   90.00
#
_symmetry.space_group_name_H-M   'P 1'
#
loop_
_entity.id
_entity.type
_entity.pdbx_description
1 polymer ?
#
loop_
_entity_poly.entity_id
_entity_poly.type
_entity_poly.pdbx_seq_one_letter_code
_entity_poly.pdbx_strand_id
1 'polypeptide(L)'
;MGNVQVPLLHPLTDDLNMLCYRVIALEDINIQPHTEAVIPAKVVDYTGKNGWGIIEPTDEESIPGVFIGKVLTKLTNETTVVPIRMVNVTEEKRKVLAGTDLAKCET
;
A
#
# COMPACT_ATOMS: atom_id res chain seq x y z
N MET A 1 -8.77 6.01 -27.96
CA MET A 1 -7.61 6.46 -27.15
C MET A 1 -7.25 5.29 -26.25
N GLY A 2 -6.11 4.64 -26.49
CA GLY A 2 -5.70 3.46 -25.72
C GLY A 2 -4.96 3.89 -24.45
N ASN A 3 -5.40 3.40 -23.29
CA ASN A 3 -4.62 3.52 -22.07
C ASN A 3 -3.33 2.71 -22.25
N VAL A 4 -2.19 3.40 -22.36
CA VAL A 4 -0.88 2.76 -22.33
C VAL A 4 -0.66 2.30 -20.89
N GLN A 5 -0.74 0.99 -20.65
CA GLN A 5 -0.23 0.39 -19.42
C GLN A 5 1.29 0.58 -19.43
N VAL A 6 1.79 1.45 -18.56
CA VAL A 6 3.22 1.53 -18.27
C VAL A 6 3.48 0.55 -17.13
N PRO A 7 4.09 -0.62 -17.40
CA PRO A 7 4.49 -1.51 -16.31
C PRO A 7 5.56 -0.80 -15.47
N LEU A 8 5.32 -0.74 -14.15
CA LEU A 8 6.35 -0.38 -13.19
C LEU A 8 7.33 -1.57 -13.13
N LEU A 9 8.30 -1.58 -14.05
CA LEU A 9 9.35 -2.60 -14.07
C LEU A 9 10.30 -2.31 -12.92
N HIS A 10 10.42 -3.26 -11.98
CA HIS A 10 11.51 -3.30 -11.03
C HIS A 10 12.84 -3.38 -11.81
N PRO A 11 13.85 -2.55 -11.50
CA PRO A 11 15.18 -2.81 -12.00
C PRO A 11 15.62 -4.19 -11.47
N LEU A 12 15.89 -5.11 -12.39
CA LEU A 12 16.50 -6.41 -12.11
C LEU A 12 17.95 -6.17 -11.67
N THR A 13 18.15 -5.70 -10.45
CA THR A 13 19.45 -5.77 -9.77
C THR A 13 19.42 -7.00 -8.89
N ASP A 14 20.25 -7.99 -9.24
CA ASP A 14 20.50 -9.26 -8.54
C ASP A 14 21.09 -9.09 -7.12
N ASP A 15 20.60 -8.12 -6.32
CA ASP A 15 21.01 -7.94 -4.93
C ASP A 15 19.91 -8.45 -3.99
N LEU A 16 20.26 -9.57 -3.35
CA LEU A 16 19.50 -10.47 -2.48
C LEU A 16 18.93 -9.87 -1.18
N ASN A 17 18.65 -8.57 -1.10
CA ASN A 17 18.09 -7.94 0.10
C ASN A 17 16.93 -6.99 -0.21
N MET A 18 15.89 -7.49 -0.90
CA MET A 18 14.59 -6.79 -0.91
C MET A 18 14.05 -6.74 0.52
N LEU A 19 14.21 -5.59 1.18
CA LEU A 19 13.63 -5.35 2.49
C LEU A 19 12.14 -5.06 2.28
N CYS A 20 11.30 -6.04 2.64
CA CYS A 20 9.86 -5.87 2.66
C CYS A 20 9.43 -5.23 3.99
N TYR A 21 8.95 -4.01 3.93
CA TYR A 21 8.42 -3.29 5.09
C TYR A 21 6.90 -3.41 5.16
N ARG A 22 6.35 -3.41 6.38
CA ARG A 22 4.89 -3.43 6.59
C ARG A 22 4.29 -2.04 6.41
N VAL A 23 3.10 -1.97 5.84
CA VAL A 23 2.33 -0.74 5.72
C VAL A 23 1.05 -0.87 6.53
N ILE A 24 0.89 -0.05 7.56
CA ILE A 24 -0.24 -0.12 8.50
C ILE A 24 -1.16 1.10 8.38
N ALA A 25 -2.46 0.90 8.56
CA ALA A 25 -3.43 1.99 8.66
C ALA A 25 -3.15 2.87 9.89
N LEU A 26 -3.29 4.19 9.77
CA LEU A 26 -3.12 5.11 10.91
C LEU A 26 -4.43 5.44 11.63
N GLU A 27 -5.57 5.24 10.98
CA GLU A 27 -6.88 5.58 11.52
C GLU A 27 -7.93 4.54 11.16
N ASP A 28 -9.01 4.52 11.95
CA ASP A 28 -10.19 3.74 11.64
C ASP A 28 -10.93 4.38 10.46
N ILE A 29 -11.22 3.60 9.42
CA ILE A 29 -12.08 4.03 8.32
C ILE A 29 -13.17 3.03 7.99
N ASN A 30 -14.25 3.55 7.43
CA ASN A 30 -15.34 2.79 6.88
C ASN A 30 -15.39 3.02 5.37
N ILE A 31 -15.19 1.98 4.58
CA ILE A 31 -15.28 2.03 3.12
C ILE A 31 -16.67 1.54 2.72
N GLN A 32 -17.46 2.43 2.11
CA GLN A 32 -18.82 2.11 1.69
C GLN A 32 -18.81 1.09 0.54
N PRO A 33 -19.90 0.31 0.36
CA PRO A 33 -20.04 -0.59 -0.78
C PRO A 33 -19.77 0.10 -2.12
N HIS A 34 -19.01 -0.54 -3.01
CA HIS A 34 -18.70 -0.03 -4.36
C HIS A 34 -18.09 1.37 -4.40
N THR A 35 -17.35 1.75 -3.37
CA THR A 35 -16.68 3.06 -3.29
C THR A 35 -15.18 2.94 -3.13
N GLU A 36 -14.52 4.05 -3.42
CA GLU A 36 -13.09 4.25 -3.19
C GLU A 36 -12.88 5.13 -1.96
N ALA A 37 -11.84 4.83 -1.18
CA ALA A 37 -11.35 5.66 -0.10
C ALA A 37 -9.82 5.79 -0.21
N VAL A 38 -9.29 6.93 0.23
CA VAL A 38 -7.85 7.13 0.40
C VAL A 38 -7.58 7.25 1.89
N ILE A 39 -6.74 6.36 2.41
CA ILE A 39 -6.43 6.31 3.84
C ILE A 39 -4.99 6.67 4.11
N PRO A 40 -4.70 7.36 5.23
CA PRO A 40 -3.34 7.56 5.68
C PRO A 40 -2.80 6.25 6.26
N ALA A 41 -1.65 5.82 5.75
CA ALA A 41 -0.93 4.67 6.26
C ALA A 41 0.52 5.04 6.57
N LYS A 42 1.23 4.16 7.27
CA LYS A 42 2.64 4.34 7.62
C LYS A 42 3.44 3.10 7.23
N VAL A 43 4.60 3.32 6.63
CA VAL A 43 5.62 2.28 6.47
C VAL A 43 6.33 2.09 7.82
N VAL A 44 6.28 0.88 8.36
CA VAL A 44 6.81 0.52 9.68
C VAL A 44 8.21 -0.09 9.54
N ASP A 45 9.06 0.16 10.52
CA ASP A 45 10.44 -0.37 10.61
C ASP A 45 11.35 -0.01 9.43
N TYR A 46 10.99 1.02 8.66
CA TYR A 46 11.85 1.57 7.62
C TYR A 46 13.11 2.19 8.25
N THR A 47 14.23 1.53 8.02
CA THR A 47 15.57 1.93 8.49
C THR A 47 16.52 2.28 7.34
N GLY A 48 15.99 2.30 6.11
CA GLY A 48 16.74 2.59 4.90
C GLY A 48 17.13 4.07 4.75
N LYS A 49 17.93 4.36 3.73
CA LYS A 49 18.23 5.73 3.29
C LYS A 49 17.11 6.23 2.38
N ASN A 50 16.75 7.51 2.49
CA ASN A 50 15.84 8.21 1.59
C ASN A 50 15.87 7.67 0.14
N GLY A 51 14.72 7.24 -0.36
CA GLY A 51 14.64 6.51 -1.63
C GLY A 51 13.22 6.46 -2.18
N TRP A 52 12.99 5.52 -3.09
CA TRP A 52 11.67 5.19 -3.60
C TRP A 52 11.28 3.81 -3.11
N GLY A 53 9.98 3.61 -2.88
CA GLY A 53 9.42 2.31 -2.58
C GLY A 53 8.12 2.09 -3.34
N ILE A 54 7.85 0.83 -3.62
CA ILE A 54 6.60 0.38 -4.22
C ILE A 54 5.78 -0.25 -3.10
N ILE A 55 4.61 0.32 -2.84
CA ILE A 55 3.61 -0.26 -1.96
C ILE A 55 2.63 -1.06 -2.78
N GLU A 56 2.41 -2.31 -2.38
CA GLU A 56 1.49 -3.22 -3.04
C GLU A 56 0.79 -4.15 -2.03
N PRO A 57 -0.38 -4.72 -2.40
CA PRO A 57 -1.08 -5.67 -1.54
C PRO A 57 -0.18 -6.83 -1.13
N THR A 58 -0.41 -7.37 0.07
CA THR A 58 0.14 -8.67 0.45
C THR A 58 -0.55 -9.78 -0.35
N ASP A 59 0.10 -10.94 -0.48
CA ASP A 59 -0.48 -12.11 -1.16
C ASP A 59 -1.75 -12.62 -0.44
N GLU A 60 -1.82 -12.38 0.87
CA GLU A 60 -3.03 -12.58 1.66
C GLU A 60 -3.89 -11.31 1.65
N GLU A 61 -5.18 -11.44 1.32
CA GLU A 61 -6.14 -10.35 1.43
C GLU A 61 -6.31 -9.95 2.90
N SER A 62 -5.72 -8.82 3.29
CA SER A 62 -5.80 -8.32 4.66
C SER A 62 -7.24 -7.90 5.02
N ILE A 63 -8.01 -7.46 4.03
CA ILE A 63 -9.42 -7.08 4.15
C ILE A 63 -10.19 -7.68 2.96
N PRO A 64 -11.01 -8.73 3.17
CA PRO A 64 -11.71 -9.42 2.10
C PRO A 64 -12.57 -8.50 1.24
N GLY A 65 -12.40 -8.60 -0.09
CA GLY A 65 -13.17 -7.82 -1.06
C GLY A 65 -12.83 -6.32 -1.09
N VAL A 66 -11.68 -5.93 -0.54
CA VAL A 66 -11.11 -4.59 -0.71
C VAL A 66 -9.81 -4.68 -1.49
N PHE A 67 -9.78 -4.05 -2.66
CA PHE A 67 -8.57 -3.93 -3.46
C PHE A 67 -7.73 -2.74 -2.99
N ILE A 68 -6.42 -2.92 -2.99
CA ILE A 68 -5.45 -1.87 -2.69
C ILE A 68 -4.68 -1.53 -3.97
N GLY A 69 -4.68 -0.25 -4.32
CA GLY A 69 -3.91 0.24 -5.47
C GLY A 69 -2.41 0.20 -5.19
N LYS A 70 -1.61 -0.16 -6.19
CA LYS A 70 -0.14 -0.02 -6.09
C LYS A 70 0.25 1.45 -6.06
N VAL A 71 1.17 1.81 -5.18
CA VAL A 71 1.63 3.19 -4.99
C VAL A 71 3.14 3.25 -5.07
N LEU A 72 3.67 4.08 -5.97
CA LEU A 72 5.08 4.50 -5.94
C LEU A 72 5.20 5.70 -5.01
N THR A 73 6.00 5.57 -3.96
CA THR A 73 6.15 6.62 -2.94
C THR A 73 7.61 6.92 -2.64
N LYS A 74 7.89 8.14 -2.20
CA LYS A 74 9.21 8.53 -1.71
C LYS A 74 9.31 8.14 -0.24
N LEU A 75 10.29 7.30 0.07
CA LEU A 75 10.61 6.92 1.44
C LEU A 75 11.62 7.90 2.00
N THR A 76 11.40 8.29 3.25
CA THR A 76 12.31 9.15 4.00
C THR A 76 12.66 8.49 5.32
N ASN A 77 13.82 8.82 5.88
CA ASN A 77 14.27 8.29 7.18
C ASN A 77 13.34 8.72 8.35
N GLU A 78 12.43 9.66 8.11
CA GLU A 78 11.38 10.07 9.05
C GLU A 78 10.14 9.16 8.90
N THR A 79 9.16 9.32 9.79
CA THR A 79 7.89 8.57 9.67
C THR A 79 7.23 8.89 8.33
N THR A 80 7.35 7.99 7.36
CA THR A 80 6.79 8.18 6.02
C THR A 80 5.31 7.80 6.06
N VAL A 81 4.45 8.82 6.12
CA VAL A 81 3.01 8.68 5.94
C VAL A 81 2.71 8.64 4.44
N VAL A 82 1.94 7.65 4.02
CA VAL A 82 1.66 7.35 2.62
C VAL A 82 0.15 7.24 2.40
N PRO A 83 -0.41 7.86 1.35
CA PRO A 83 -1.82 7.69 1.02
C PRO A 83 -2.03 6.34 0.33
N ILE A 84 -2.89 5.50 0.89
CA ILE A 84 -3.26 4.21 0.32
C ILE A 84 -4.66 4.29 -0.25
N ARG A 85 -4.77 3.99 -1.55
CA ARG A 85 -6.04 3.95 -2.28
C ARG A 85 -6.65 2.56 -2.12
N MET A 86 -7.88 2.52 -1.61
CA MET A 86 -8.63 1.29 -1.34
C MET A 86 -9.99 1.32 -2.04
N VAL A 87 -10.41 0.19 -2.62
CA VAL A 87 -11.69 0.06 -3.31
C VAL A 87 -12.46 -1.11 -2.74
N ASN A 88 -13.62 -0.86 -2.13
CA ASN A 88 -14.51 -1.92 -1.67
C ASN A 88 -15.41 -2.35 -2.82
N VAL A 89 -15.29 -3.60 -3.27
CA VAL A 89 -16.08 -4.17 -4.37
C VAL A 89 -17.24 -5.04 -3.88
N THR A 90 -17.49 -5.04 -2.57
CA THR A 90 -18.55 -5.83 -1.96
C THR A 90 -19.83 -5.00 -1.76
N GLU A 91 -20.96 -5.68 -1.59
CA GLU A 91 -22.25 -5.06 -1.24
C GLU A 91 -22.30 -4.57 0.21
N GLU A 92 -21.33 -4.97 1.04
CA GLU A 92 -21.27 -4.66 2.46
C GLU A 92 -20.22 -3.59 2.75
N LYS A 93 -20.47 -2.79 3.77
CA LYS A 93 -19.48 -1.84 4.27
C LYS A 93 -18.30 -2.60 4.89
N ARG A 94 -17.08 -2.16 4.55
CA ARG A 94 -15.83 -2.71 5.12
C ARG A 94 -15.24 -1.73 6.13
N LYS A 95 -14.80 -2.24 7.27
CA LYS A 95 -14.11 -1.45 8.30
C LYS A 95 -12.63 -1.80 8.28
N VAL A 96 -11.80 -0.76 8.22
CA VAL A 96 -10.35 -0.85 8.44
C VAL A 96 -10.08 -0.24 9.81
N LEU A 97 -9.28 -0.91 10.63
CA LEU A 97 -8.91 -0.42 11.95
C LEU A 97 -7.52 0.22 11.88
N ALA A 98 -7.29 1.21 12.74
CA ALA A 98 -5.93 1.69 12.97
C ALA A 98 -5.02 0.53 13.38
N GLY A 99 -3.83 0.46 12.78
CA GLY A 99 -2.86 -0.61 13.00
C GLY A 99 -3.06 -1.87 12.15
N THR A 100 -4.13 -1.98 11.35
CA THR A 100 -4.30 -3.07 10.39
C THR A 100 -3.17 -3.07 9.37
N ASP A 101 -2.56 -4.23 9.13
CA ASP A 101 -1.66 -4.46 7.99
C ASP A 101 -2.45 -4.35 6.69
N LEU A 102 -2.02 -3.46 5.80
CA LEU A 102 -2.70 -3.20 4.53
C LEU A 102 -1.91 -3.76 3.35
N ALA A 103 -0.60 -3.57 3.40
CA ALA A 103 0.27 -3.75 2.24
C ALA A 103 1.70 -3.99 2.70
N LYS A 104 2.53 -4.39 1.74
CA LYS A 104 3.99 -4.40 1.87
C LYS A 104 4.59 -3.27 1.05
N CYS A 105 5.74 -2.77 1.48
CA CYS A 105 6.55 -1.82 0.76
C CYS A 105 7.89 -2.47 0.40
N GLU A 106 8.20 -2.50 -0.88
CA GLU A 106 9.47 -2.98 -1.44
C GLU A 106 10.33 -1.78 -1.85
N THR A 107 11.65 -1.89 -1.68
CA THR A 107 12.63 -0.83 -1.94
C THR A 107 13.78 -1.31 -2.79
#